data_AF-A0A8H3AFE9-F1
#
_entry.id   AF-A0A8H3AFE9-F1
#
_cell.length_a   1.000
_cell.length_b   1.000
_cell.length_c   1.000
_cell.angle_alpha   90.00
_cell.angle_beta   90.00
_cell.angle_gamma   90.00
#
_symmetry.space_group_name_H-M   'P 1'
#
loop_
_entity.id
_entity.type
_entity.pdbx_description
1 polymer ?
#
loop_
_entity_poly.entity_id
_entity_poly.type
_entity_poly.pdbx_seq_one_letter_code
_entity_poly.pdbx_strand_id
1 'polypeptide(L)'
;MSIGPLGAMLGSLALFVLKYGAIWAAICLARYLIVLLIVDPYKSYLRFLPGPPIDGYFVDKQLWEVQDPENTPKMHENYEKLYGKTVRFQGTAYFDQRLITVDPVSLNY
;
A
#
# COMPACT_ATOMS: atom_id res chain seq x y z
N MET A 1 11.32 50.36 26.37
CA MET A 1 10.37 49.24 26.58
C MET A 1 11.14 47.94 26.47
N SER A 2 11.20 47.15 27.56
CA SER A 2 11.96 45.90 27.60
C SER A 2 11.29 44.85 26.70
N ILE A 3 11.94 44.51 25.59
CA ILE A 3 11.52 43.47 24.64
C ILE A 3 11.78 42.06 25.20
N GLY A 4 12.56 41.97 26.29
CA GLY A 4 13.05 40.71 26.87
C GLY A 4 11.99 39.66 27.24
N PRO A 5 10.96 39.99 28.04
CA PRO A 5 10.02 38.97 28.52
C PRO A 5 9.05 38.49 27.43
N LEU A 6 8.63 39.39 26.53
CA LEU A 6 7.66 39.08 25.48
C LEU A 6 8.30 38.22 24.38
N GLY A 7 9.57 38.50 24.02
CA GLY A 7 10.34 37.66 23.11
C GLY A 7 10.63 36.26 23.67
N ALA A 8 10.94 36.16 24.97
CA ALA A 8 11.17 34.87 25.63
C ALA A 8 9.90 34.01 25.70
N MET A 9 8.73 34.61 25.97
CA MET A 9 7.45 33.91 25.96
C MET A 9 7.07 33.42 24.56
N LEU A 10 7.25 34.25 23.52
CA LEU A 10 7.01 33.86 22.12
C LEU A 10 7.93 32.74 21.67
N GLY A 11 9.22 32.80 22.02
CA GLY A 11 10.19 31.75 21.72
C GLY A 11 9.86 30.42 22.40
N SER A 12 9.44 30.47 23.67
CA SER A 12 8.97 29.28 24.39
C SER A 12 7.74 28.69 23.71
N LEU A 13 6.73 29.51 23.42
CA LEU A 13 5.49 29.07 22.77
C LEU A 13 5.75 28.45 21.39
N ALA A 14 6.65 29.03 20.59
CA ALA A 14 7.06 28.47 19.30
C ALA A 14 7.72 27.09 19.46
N LEU A 15 8.62 26.92 20.43
CA LEU A 15 9.24 25.62 20.71
C LEU A 15 8.23 24.57 21.19
N PHE A 16 7.25 24.98 22.00
CA PHE A 16 6.13 24.14 22.39
C PHE A 16 5.35 23.67 21.15
N VAL A 17 4.87 24.59 20.31
CA VAL A 17 4.09 24.25 19.11
C VAL A 17 4.88 23.33 18.17
N LEU A 18 6.17 23.59 17.93
CA LEU A 18 7.01 22.73 17.11
C LEU A 18 7.16 21.32 17.70
N LYS A 19 7.43 21.22 19.01
CA LYS A 19 7.59 19.94 19.69
C LYS A 19 6.31 19.10 19.64
N TYR A 20 5.18 19.68 20.04
CA TYR A 20 3.90 18.95 20.07
C TYR A 20 3.36 18.71 18.66
N GLY A 21 3.59 19.62 17.72
CA GLY A 21 3.28 19.43 16.31
C GLY A 21 4.06 18.28 15.68
N ALA A 22 5.37 18.18 15.95
CA ALA A 22 6.19 17.07 15.49
C ALA A 22 5.74 15.73 16.09
N ILE A 23 5.40 15.69 17.38
CA ILE A 23 4.85 14.49 18.03
C ILE A 23 3.52 14.09 17.38
N TRP A 24 2.63 15.05 17.13
CA TRP A 24 1.35 14.77 16.48
C TRP A 24 1.52 14.24 15.06
N ALA A 25 2.40 14.86 14.26
CA ALA A 25 2.73 14.39 12.92
C ALA A 25 3.31 12.98 12.93
N ALA A 26 4.20 12.67 13.89
CA ALA A 26 4.77 11.34 14.06
C ALA A 26 3.69 10.29 14.40
N ILE A 27 2.72 10.63 15.26
CA ILE A 27 1.59 9.73 15.58
C ILE A 27 0.71 9.50 14.34
N CYS A 28 0.38 10.54 13.58
CA CYS A 28 -0.40 10.41 12.35
C CYS A 28 0.31 9.53 11.32
N LEU A 29 1.62 9.73 11.15
CA LEU A 29 2.44 8.94 10.23
C LEU A 29 2.55 7.48 10.70
N ALA A 30 2.81 7.25 11.99
CA ALA A 30 2.84 5.90 12.55
C ALA A 30 1.51 5.18 12.38
N ARG A 31 0.39 5.86 12.64
CA ARG A 31 -0.96 5.32 12.40
C ARG A 31 -1.15 4.97 10.92
N TYR A 32 -0.76 5.86 10.01
CA TYR A 32 -0.85 5.61 8.57
C TYR A 32 -0.07 4.37 8.16
N LEU A 33 1.18 4.23 8.62
CA LEU A 33 2.02 3.06 8.33
C LEU A 33 1.45 1.76 8.91
N ILE A 34 0.89 1.80 10.13
CA ILE A 34 0.23 0.63 10.72
C ILE A 34 -0.99 0.21 9.89
N VAL A 35 -1.79 1.17 9.43
CA VAL A 35 -2.95 0.85 8.59
C VAL A 35 -2.48 0.23 7.28
N LEU A 36 -1.55 0.88 6.58
CA LEU A 36 -1.07 0.44 5.27
C LEU A 36 -0.36 -0.93 5.33
N LEU A 37 0.51 -1.14 6.31
CA LEU A 37 1.37 -2.33 6.38
C LEU A 37 0.73 -3.50 7.15
N ILE A 38 -0.21 -3.23 8.06
CA ILE A 38 -0.77 -4.27 8.93
C ILE A 38 -2.29 -4.40 8.75
N VAL A 39 -3.04 -3.30 8.74
CA VAL A 39 -4.50 -3.40 8.69
C VAL A 39 -4.98 -3.81 7.31
N ASP A 40 -4.52 -3.11 6.27
CA ASP A 40 -4.98 -3.32 4.89
C ASP A 40 -4.65 -4.73 4.37
N PRO A 41 -3.44 -5.29 4.56
CA PRO A 41 -3.10 -6.60 4.01
C PRO A 41 -3.88 -7.72 4.70
N TYR A 42 -4.13 -7.58 6.00
CA TYR A 42 -4.84 -8.60 6.78
C TYR A 42 -6.35 -8.51 6.62
N LYS A 43 -6.92 -7.32 6.42
CA LYS A 43 -8.36 -7.13 6.19
C LYS A 43 -8.78 -7.21 4.72
N SER A 44 -7.83 -7.18 3.79
CA SER A 44 -8.14 -7.26 2.37
C SER A 44 -8.82 -8.59 2.02
N TYR A 45 -9.99 -8.51 1.38
CA TYR A 45 -10.68 -9.68 0.83
C TYR A 45 -9.91 -10.32 -0.33
N LEU A 46 -8.96 -9.58 -0.94
CA LEU A 46 -8.12 -10.12 -2.00
C LEU A 46 -7.35 -11.34 -1.52
N ARG A 47 -6.96 -11.42 -0.24
CA ARG A 47 -6.21 -12.55 0.31
C ARG A 47 -6.86 -13.92 0.10
N PHE A 48 -8.18 -13.96 -0.11
CA PHE A 48 -8.95 -15.19 -0.32
C PHE A 48 -9.09 -15.56 -1.80
N LEU A 49 -8.74 -14.67 -2.73
CA LEU A 49 -8.76 -14.94 -4.15
C LEU A 49 -7.61 -15.89 -4.52
N PRO A 50 -7.87 -16.81 -5.46
CA PRO A 50 -6.84 -17.70 -6.00
C PRO A 50 -5.79 -16.86 -6.75
N GLY A 51 -4.54 -17.30 -6.69
CA GLY A 51 -3.43 -16.59 -7.32
C GLY A 51 -2.11 -17.35 -7.23
N PRO A 52 -1.12 -16.96 -8.06
CA PRO A 52 0.21 -17.52 -8.01
C PRO A 52 0.83 -17.43 -6.62
N PRO A 53 1.65 -18.43 -6.22
CA PRO A 53 2.34 -18.40 -4.94
C PRO A 53 3.23 -17.15 -4.84
N ILE A 54 3.28 -16.58 -3.65
CA ILE A 54 4.09 -15.40 -3.37
C ILE A 54 5.54 -15.85 -3.10
N ASP A 55 6.48 -15.35 -3.90
CA ASP A 55 7.92 -15.66 -3.78
C ASP A 55 8.59 -14.96 -2.57
N GLY A 56 7.97 -13.92 -2.01
CA GLY A 56 8.45 -13.23 -0.80
C GLY A 56 7.66 -11.98 -0.45
N TYR A 57 7.85 -11.46 0.78
CA TYR A 57 7.07 -10.32 1.27
C TYR A 57 7.39 -8.98 0.57
N PHE A 58 8.60 -8.76 0.08
CA PHE A 58 9.01 -7.50 -0.57
C PHE A 58 9.57 -7.79 -1.97
N VAL A 59 8.83 -8.60 -2.72
CA VAL A 59 9.20 -9.01 -4.09
C VAL A 59 8.14 -8.47 -5.05
N ASP A 60 8.59 -7.79 -6.10
CA ASP A 60 7.76 -7.16 -7.13
C ASP A 60 7.74 -7.93 -8.45
N LYS A 61 8.37 -9.12 -8.48
CA LYS A 61 8.48 -9.99 -9.66
C LYS A 61 7.15 -10.23 -10.37
N GLN A 62 6.08 -10.53 -9.63
CA GLN A 62 4.76 -10.78 -10.21
C GLN A 62 4.21 -9.55 -10.93
N LEU A 63 4.48 -8.34 -10.42
CA LEU A 63 4.09 -7.10 -11.09
C LEU A 63 4.85 -6.92 -12.40
N TRP A 64 6.16 -7.15 -12.39
CA TRP A 64 7.00 -7.06 -13.58
C TRP A 64 6.58 -8.06 -14.66
N GLU A 65 6.29 -9.31 -14.28
CA GLU A 65 5.84 -10.35 -15.21
C GLU A 65 4.50 -10.00 -15.87
N VAL A 66 3.58 -9.37 -15.13
CA VAL A 66 2.29 -8.93 -15.67
C VAL A 66 2.45 -7.71 -16.59
N GLN A 67 3.45 -6.86 -16.35
CA GLN A 67 3.72 -5.66 -17.15
C GLN A 67 4.53 -5.92 -18.42
N ASP A 68 5.14 -7.09 -18.57
CA ASP A 68 5.94 -7.46 -19.74
C ASP A 68 5.04 -7.85 -20.94
N PRO A 69 4.90 -7.00 -21.97
CA PRO A 69 3.96 -7.21 -23.05
C PRO A 69 4.20 -8.47 -23.87
N GLU A 70 5.43 -9.01 -23.89
CA GLU A 70 5.75 -10.24 -24.61
C GLU A 70 5.20 -11.48 -23.87
N ASN A 71 5.18 -11.44 -22.55
CA ASN A 71 4.82 -12.55 -21.68
C ASN A 71 3.38 -12.46 -21.15
N THR A 72 2.81 -11.25 -21.04
CA THR A 72 1.44 -11.01 -20.52
C THR A 72 0.38 -11.92 -21.15
N PRO A 73 0.28 -12.10 -22.49
CA PRO A 73 -0.79 -12.90 -23.07
C PRO A 73 -0.75 -14.37 -22.65
N LYS A 74 0.45 -14.96 -22.65
CA LYS A 74 0.66 -16.35 -22.22
C LYS A 74 0.42 -16.51 -20.72
N MET A 75 0.87 -15.54 -19.93
CA MET A 75 0.67 -15.54 -18.48
C MET A 75 -0.82 -15.46 -18.11
N HIS A 76 -1.59 -14.60 -18.78
CA HIS A 76 -3.04 -14.52 -18.55
C HIS A 76 -3.76 -15.83 -18.89
N GLU A 77 -3.42 -16.46 -20.01
CA GLU A 77 -4.01 -17.76 -20.38
C GLU A 77 -3.65 -18.85 -19.36
N ASN A 78 -2.41 -18.87 -18.89
CA ASN A 78 -1.97 -19.82 -17.86
C ASN A 78 -2.66 -19.56 -16.51
N TYR A 79 -2.78 -18.30 -16.11
CA TYR A 79 -3.47 -17.93 -14.88
C TYR A 79 -4.96 -18.24 -14.94
N GLU A 80 -5.61 -18.03 -16.08
CA GLU A 80 -7.00 -18.41 -16.28
C GLU A 80 -7.20 -19.93 -16.10
N LYS A 81 -6.30 -20.74 -16.67
CA LYS A 81 -6.36 -22.21 -16.55
C LYS A 81 -6.12 -22.70 -15.13
N LEU A 82 -5.22 -22.06 -14.38
CA LEU A 82 -4.81 -22.51 -13.04
C LEU A 82 -5.68 -21.95 -11.91
N TYR A 83 -6.07 -20.69 -12.00
CA TYR A 83 -6.70 -19.93 -10.92
C TYR A 83 -8.10 -19.40 -11.28
N GLY A 84 -8.51 -19.54 -12.54
CA GLY A 84 -9.78 -19.03 -13.06
C GLY A 84 -9.68 -17.59 -13.59
N LYS A 85 -10.83 -17.01 -13.96
CA LYS A 85 -10.89 -15.74 -14.68
C LYS A 85 -10.53 -14.50 -13.85
N THR A 86 -10.56 -14.61 -12.53
CA THR A 86 -10.26 -13.51 -11.61
C THR A 86 -9.20 -13.97 -10.62
N VAL A 87 -8.05 -13.30 -10.65
CA VAL A 87 -6.83 -13.78 -10.03
C VAL A 87 -6.22 -12.65 -9.20
N ARG A 88 -5.70 -13.02 -8.02
CA ARG A 88 -4.87 -12.13 -7.19
C ARG A 88 -3.41 -12.25 -7.59
N PHE A 89 -2.70 -11.14 -7.63
CA PHE A 89 -1.24 -11.14 -7.69
C PHE A 89 -0.64 -10.06 -6.78
N GLN A 90 0.65 -10.21 -6.45
CA GLN A 90 1.39 -9.26 -5.65
C GLN A 90 1.98 -8.16 -6.52
N GLY A 91 1.76 -6.92 -6.10
CA GLY A 91 2.40 -5.73 -6.64
C GLY A 91 3.82 -5.57 -6.08
N THR A 92 4.12 -4.39 -5.57
CA THR A 92 5.47 -4.04 -5.09
C THR A 92 5.89 -4.76 -3.80
N ALA A 93 4.94 -5.18 -2.97
CA ALA A 93 5.18 -5.90 -1.72
C ALA A 93 3.89 -6.60 -1.26
N TYR A 94 3.96 -7.33 -0.14
CA TYR A 94 2.86 -8.10 0.43
C TYR A 94 1.62 -7.25 0.75
N PHE A 95 1.80 -5.96 1.03
CA PHE A 95 0.70 -5.04 1.30
C PHE A 95 0.01 -4.52 0.02
N ASP A 96 0.69 -4.63 -1.11
CA ASP A 96 0.18 -4.25 -2.43
C ASP A 96 -0.40 -5.50 -3.11
N GLN A 97 -1.55 -5.96 -2.65
CA GLN A 97 -2.28 -7.05 -3.31
C GLN A 97 -3.18 -6.46 -4.40
N ARG A 98 -3.10 -7.00 -5.61
CA ARG A 98 -3.85 -6.53 -6.78
C ARG A 98 -4.70 -7.64 -7.37
N LEU A 99 -5.71 -7.22 -8.13
CA LEU A 99 -6.64 -8.10 -8.82
C LEU A 99 -6.52 -7.87 -10.31
N ILE A 100 -6.51 -8.97 -11.05
CA ILE A 100 -6.71 -8.96 -12.49
C ILE A 100 -7.91 -9.84 -12.83
N THR A 101 -8.72 -9.39 -13.78
CA THR A 101 -9.85 -10.16 -14.28
C THR A 101 -9.90 -10.12 -15.81
N VAL A 102 -10.10 -11.28 -16.40
CA VAL A 102 -10.39 -11.44 -17.84
C VAL A 102 -11.87 -11.75 -18.08
N ASP A 103 -12.68 -11.75 -17.03
CA ASP A 103 -14.10 -12.04 -17.14
C ASP A 103 -14.85 -10.82 -17.71
N PRO A 104 -15.43 -10.91 -18.92
CA PRO A 104 -16.13 -9.78 -19.53
C PRO A 104 -17.38 -9.39 -18.73
N VAL A 105 -17.99 -10.31 -17.96
CA VAL A 105 -19.11 -9.97 -17.09
C VAL A 105 -18.65 -9.02 -15.98
N SER A 106 -17.52 -9.33 -15.33
CA SER A 106 -16.96 -8.50 -14.27
C SER A 106 -16.45 -7.13 -14.74
N LEU A 107 -16.13 -6.97 -16.03
CA LEU A 107 -15.63 -5.72 -16.62
C LEU A 107 -16.73 -4.79 -17.18
N ASN A 108 -17.93 -5.31 -17.42
CA ASN A 108 -18.98 -4.62 -18.18
C ASN A 108 -20.20 -4.21 -17.32
N TYR A 109 -20.05 -4.26 -15.99
CA TYR A 109 -20.97 -3.67 -15.01
C TYR A 109 -20.36 -2.40 -14.42
#